data_AF-A0A9X8VC41-F1
#
_entry.id   AF-A0A9X8VC41-F1
#
_cell.length_a   1.000
_cell.length_b   1.000
_cell.length_c   1.000
_cell.angle_alpha   90.00
_cell.angle_beta   90.00
_cell.angle_gamma   90.00
#
_symmetry.space_group_name_H-M   'P 1'
#
loop_
_entity.id
_entity.type
_entity.pdbx_description
1 polymer ?
#
loop_
_entity_poly.entity_id
_entity_poly.type
_entity_poly.pdbx_seq_one_letter_code
_entity_poly.pdbx_strand_id
1 'polypeptide(L)'
;QSPEDLLRHKSVGMRMSHGGIYHWELERHQQKLRVNVPPRIVLNEMRAIHRAALSGVGIAFVSDWFAREDIASGRLISVLDEWCPAFGGLRLYYPGRRHVPPGLKAFIDLVHEIQAR
;
A
#
# COMPACT_ATOMS: atom_id res chain seq x y z
N GLN A 1 14.42 -9.69 -11.05
CA GLN A 1 14.49 -8.29 -10.58
C GLN A 1 14.68 -8.34 -9.08
N SER A 2 15.66 -7.62 -8.54
CA SER A 2 15.90 -7.53 -7.09
C SER A 2 15.39 -6.19 -6.56
N PRO A 3 15.12 -6.07 -5.26
CA PRO A 3 14.79 -4.78 -4.64
C PRO A 3 15.86 -3.69 -4.84
N GLU A 4 17.13 -4.08 -4.99
CA GLU A 4 18.24 -3.16 -5.21
C GLU A 4 18.15 -2.46 -6.57
N ASP A 5 17.54 -3.11 -7.57
CA ASP A 5 17.33 -2.53 -8.89
C ASP A 5 16.48 -1.24 -8.80
N LEU A 6 15.60 -1.11 -7.79
CA LEU A 6 14.77 0.08 -7.57
C LEU A 6 15.59 1.37 -7.46
N LEU A 7 16.81 1.30 -6.93
CA LEU A 7 17.70 2.46 -6.80
C LEU A 7 18.15 3.03 -8.15
N ARG A 8 18.00 2.28 -9.23
CA ARG A 8 18.33 2.67 -10.61
C ARG A 8 17.13 3.23 -11.38
N HIS A 9 15.94 3.25 -10.77
CA HIS A 9 14.71 3.68 -11.40
C HIS A 9 14.18 4.98 -10.81
N LYS A 10 13.44 5.73 -11.63
CA LYS A 10 12.65 6.87 -11.14
C LYS A 10 11.53 6.33 -10.26
N SER A 11 11.30 6.94 -9.10
CA SER A 11 10.21 6.55 -8.21
C SER A 11 9.30 7.72 -7.83
N VAL A 12 8.10 7.38 -7.36
CA VAL A 12 7.15 8.31 -6.74
C VAL A 12 7.17 8.08 -5.23
N GLY A 13 7.48 9.12 -4.47
CA GLY A 13 7.56 9.07 -3.02
C GLY A 13 6.23 9.41 -2.34
N MET A 14 5.99 8.80 -1.19
CA MET A 14 4.84 9.09 -0.33
C MET A 14 5.29 9.90 0.89
N ARG A 15 4.73 11.10 1.08
CA ARG A 15 4.91 11.89 2.31
C ARG A 15 4.01 11.31 3.40
N MET A 16 4.62 10.94 4.52
CA MET A 16 3.94 10.48 5.72
C MET A 16 3.51 11.66 6.58
N SER A 17 2.53 11.44 7.47
CA SER A 17 2.00 12.46 8.39
C SER A 17 3.07 13.05 9.33
N HIS A 18 4.07 12.25 9.69
CA HIS A 18 5.22 12.68 10.49
C HIS A 18 6.29 13.45 9.67
N GLY A 19 5.96 13.86 8.44
CA GLY A 19 6.84 14.64 7.57
C GLY A 19 7.93 13.84 6.87
N GLY A 20 8.12 12.56 7.16
CA GLY A 20 9.10 11.70 6.47
C GLY A 20 8.59 11.17 5.13
N ILE A 21 9.49 10.60 4.32
CA ILE A 21 9.13 9.88 3.10
C ILE A 21 9.05 8.39 3.44
N TYR A 22 7.99 7.72 2.98
CA TYR A 22 7.81 6.29 3.22
C TYR A 22 8.96 5.48 2.60
N HIS A 23 9.65 4.70 3.41
CA HIS A 23 10.60 3.69 2.93
C HIS A 23 9.81 2.45 2.57
N TRP A 24 10.02 1.93 1.36
CA TRP A 24 9.24 0.81 0.86
C TRP A 24 9.56 -0.44 1.68
N GLU A 25 8.54 -1.02 2.28
CA GLU A 25 8.64 -2.26 3.05
C GLU A 25 8.35 -3.42 2.10
N LEU A 26 9.39 -4.22 1.86
CA LEU A 26 9.38 -5.37 0.97
C LEU A 26 9.63 -6.62 1.82
N GLU A 27 8.95 -7.71 1.52
CA GLU A 27 9.07 -8.94 2.27
C GLU A 27 9.00 -10.18 1.36
N ARG A 28 9.95 -11.09 1.51
CA ARG A 28 9.96 -12.38 0.79
C ARG A 28 10.46 -13.49 1.71
N HIS A 29 9.69 -14.56 1.88
CA HIS A 29 10.07 -15.72 2.73
C HIS A 29 10.67 -15.30 4.10
N GLN A 30 9.96 -14.46 4.86
CA GLN A 30 10.39 -13.86 6.15
C GLN A 30 11.55 -12.85 6.08
N GLN A 31 12.21 -12.70 4.94
CA GLN A 31 13.19 -11.64 4.71
C GLN A 31 12.47 -10.32 4.53
N LYS A 32 12.61 -9.41 5.50
CA LYS A 32 12.08 -8.04 5.44
C LYS A 32 13.17 -7.07 5.03
N LEU A 33 12.85 -6.19 4.09
CA LEU A 33 13.73 -5.16 3.58
C LEU A 33 13.00 -3.81 3.59
N ARG A 34 13.70 -2.77 4.02
CA ARG A 34 13.26 -1.38 3.88
C ARG A 34 14.16 -0.69 2.88
N VAL A 35 13.60 -0.26 1.75
CA VAL A 35 14.36 0.42 0.71
C VAL A 35 13.99 1.90 0.69
N ASN A 36 14.99 2.76 0.86
CA ASN A 36 14.84 4.19 0.63
C ASN A 36 15.11 4.47 -0.85
N VAL A 37 14.05 4.46 -1.67
CA VAL A 37 14.14 4.73 -3.11
C VAL A 37 14.04 6.25 -3.34
N PRO A 38 15.09 6.92 -3.85
CA PRO A 38 15.08 8.37 -4.05
C PRO A 38 13.94 8.80 -4.98
N PRO A 39 12.96 9.60 -4.51
CA PRO A 39 11.80 9.94 -5.30
C PRO A 39 12.07 11.11 -6.24
N ARG A 40 11.52 11.02 -7.46
CA ARG A 40 11.50 12.14 -8.42
C ARG A 40 10.49 13.20 -8.04
N ILE A 41 9.37 12.78 -7.45
CA ILE A 41 8.32 13.62 -6.90
C ILE A 41 7.82 12.99 -5.62
N VAL A 42 7.41 13.84 -4.67
CA VAL A 42 6.82 13.39 -3.40
C VAL A 42 5.39 13.91 -3.30
N LEU A 43 4.45 13.01 -3.03
CA LEU A 43 3.02 13.29 -2.91
C LEU A 43 2.50 12.75 -1.58
N ASN A 44 1.44 13.34 -1.04
CA ASN A 44 0.87 12.96 0.26
C ASN A 44 -0.44 12.14 0.15
N GLU A 45 -0.93 11.91 -1.08
CA GLU A 45 -2.21 11.23 -1.33
C GLU A 45 -2.02 10.01 -2.23
N MET A 46 -2.54 8.84 -1.80
CA MET A 46 -2.38 7.56 -2.52
C MET A 46 -2.94 7.63 -3.95
N ARG A 47 -4.07 8.31 -4.13
CA ARG A 47 -4.68 8.50 -5.47
C ARG A 47 -3.80 9.35 -6.39
N ALA A 48 -3.09 10.34 -5.84
CA ALA A 48 -2.17 11.17 -6.62
C ALA A 48 -0.91 10.39 -7.01
N ILE A 49 -0.38 9.57 -6.10
CA ILE A 49 0.75 8.66 -6.34
C ILE A 49 0.41 7.67 -7.47
N HIS A 50 -0.76 7.04 -7.39
CA HIS A 50 -1.26 6.13 -8.41
C HIS A 50 -1.34 6.78 -9.80
N ARG A 51 -1.94 7.99 -9.89
CA ARG A 51 -2.01 8.73 -11.16
C ARG A 51 -0.63 9.12 -11.70
N ALA A 52 0.33 9.44 -10.82
CA ALA A 52 1.70 9.73 -11.26
C ALA A 52 2.37 8.50 -11.89
N ALA A 53 2.13 7.30 -11.36
CA ALA A 53 2.59 6.06 -11.96
C ALA A 53 1.97 5.83 -13.34
N LEU A 54 0.64 5.99 -13.47
CA LEU A 54 -0.07 5.91 -14.76
C LEU A 54 0.44 6.90 -15.81
N SER A 55 0.83 8.10 -15.38
CA SER A 55 1.44 9.12 -16.26
C SER A 55 2.92 8.85 -16.58
N GLY A 56 3.49 7.71 -16.16
CA GLY A 56 4.87 7.33 -16.46
C GLY A 56 5.93 8.12 -15.69
N VAL A 57 5.59 8.72 -14.53
CA VAL A 57 6.54 9.49 -13.73
C VAL A 57 7.64 8.61 -13.15
N GLY A 58 7.31 7.37 -12.78
CA GLY A 58 8.20 6.39 -12.20
C GLY A 58 7.46 5.22 -11.54
N ILE A 59 8.20 4.37 -10.84
CA ILE A 59 7.68 3.25 -10.05
C ILE A 59 7.05 3.81 -8.77
N ALA A 60 5.89 3.30 -8.39
CA ALA A 60 5.19 3.71 -7.17
C ALA A 60 4.86 2.50 -6.29
N PHE A 61 4.98 2.66 -4.99
CA PHE A 61 4.50 1.70 -4.01
C PHE A 61 3.07 2.07 -3.63
N VAL A 62 2.10 1.33 -4.19
CA VAL A 62 0.66 1.60 -4.03
C VAL A 62 -0.06 0.35 -3.55
N SER A 63 -1.19 0.56 -2.90
CA SER A 63 -2.09 -0.51 -2.50
C SER A 63 -2.76 -1.13 -3.73
N ASP A 64 -2.91 -2.46 -3.74
CA ASP A 64 -3.54 -3.23 -4.84
C ASP A 64 -4.93 -2.69 -5.21
N TRP A 65 -5.69 -2.19 -4.23
CA TRP A 65 -7.00 -1.55 -4.42
C TRP A 65 -7.01 -0.42 -5.45
N PHE A 66 -5.89 0.29 -5.61
CA PHE A 66 -5.75 1.36 -6.60
C PHE A 66 -5.27 0.84 -7.95
N ALA A 67 -4.42 -0.19 -7.97
CA ALA A 67 -3.69 -0.60 -9.18
C ALA A 67 -4.35 -1.77 -9.92
N ARG A 68 -5.22 -2.56 -9.27
CA ARG A 68 -5.74 -3.83 -9.81
C ARG A 68 -6.35 -3.70 -11.21
N GLU A 69 -7.19 -2.70 -11.44
CA GLU A 69 -7.83 -2.48 -12.75
C GLU A 69 -6.82 -2.05 -13.82
N ASP A 70 -5.89 -1.16 -13.45
CA ASP A 70 -4.85 -0.67 -14.34
C ASP A 70 -3.84 -1.76 -14.70
N ILE A 71 -3.56 -2.70 -13.79
CA ILE A 71 -2.74 -3.89 -14.06
C ILE A 71 -3.50 -4.84 -14.98
N ALA A 72 -4.77 -5.15 -14.68
CA ALA A 72 -5.59 -6.04 -15.50
C ALA A 72 -5.75 -5.52 -16.94
N SER A 73 -5.81 -4.20 -17.12
CA SER A 73 -5.90 -3.55 -18.43
C SER A 73 -4.54 -3.32 -19.12
N GLY A 74 -3.43 -3.68 -18.47
CA GLY A 74 -2.07 -3.52 -19.00
C GLY A 74 -1.54 -2.09 -19.00
N ARG A 75 -2.25 -1.13 -18.38
CA ARG A 75 -1.80 0.27 -18.20
C ARG A 75 -0.70 0.39 -17.15
N LEU A 76 -0.71 -0.49 -16.15
CA LEU A 76 0.36 -0.67 -15.19
C LEU A 76 0.90 -2.10 -15.26
N ILE A 77 2.14 -2.27 -14.82
CA ILE A 77 2.78 -3.57 -14.68
C ILE A 77 3.26 -3.69 -13.25
N SER A 78 2.91 -4.78 -12.58
CA SER A 78 3.44 -5.09 -11.26
C SER A 78 4.89 -5.56 -11.36
N VAL A 79 5.71 -5.15 -10.41
CA VAL A 79 7.12 -5.53 -10.33
C VAL A 79 7.43 -5.96 -8.91
N LEU A 80 8.40 -6.88 -8.78
CA LEU A 80 8.78 -7.45 -7.49
C LEU A 80 7.62 -8.13 -6.74
N ASP A 81 6.71 -8.81 -7.44
CA ASP A 81 5.55 -9.49 -6.82
C ASP A 81 5.94 -10.45 -5.70
N GLU A 82 7.05 -11.15 -5.83
CA GLU A 82 7.58 -12.04 -4.78
C GLU A 82 7.95 -11.32 -3.47
N TRP A 83 8.16 -10.01 -3.53
CA TRP A 83 8.52 -9.16 -2.40
C TRP A 83 7.32 -8.40 -1.81
N CYS A 84 6.13 -8.63 -2.35
CA CYS A 84 4.89 -7.95 -1.97
C CYS A 84 3.86 -9.00 -1.49
N PRO A 85 4.00 -9.53 -0.26
CA PRO A 85 3.06 -10.52 0.25
C PRO A 85 1.68 -9.92 0.42
N ALA A 86 0.66 -10.79 0.44
CA ALA A 86 -0.72 -10.36 0.60
C ALA A 86 -0.92 -9.51 1.86
N PHE A 87 -1.59 -8.36 1.70
CA PHE A 87 -1.95 -7.50 2.80
C PHE A 87 -2.87 -8.25 3.78
N GLY A 88 -2.49 -8.30 5.06
CA GLY A 88 -3.22 -9.03 6.12
C GLY A 88 -4.59 -8.46 6.50
N GLY A 89 -5.15 -7.59 5.66
CA GLY A 89 -6.48 -7.01 5.83
C GLY A 89 -6.52 -5.76 6.70
N LEU A 90 -7.64 -5.03 6.56
CA LEU A 90 -7.94 -3.88 7.41
C LEU A 90 -8.31 -4.38 8.81
N ARG A 91 -7.95 -3.58 9.83
CA ARG A 91 -8.29 -3.86 11.23
C ARG A 91 -9.10 -2.70 11.78
N LEU A 92 -10.14 -3.01 12.53
CA LEU A 92 -10.97 -2.00 13.19
C LEU A 92 -10.40 -1.75 14.60
N TYR A 93 -9.85 -0.55 14.81
CA TYR A 93 -9.32 -0.13 16.10
C TYR A 93 -10.30 0.79 16.82
N TYR A 94 -10.63 0.45 18.06
CA TYR A 94 -11.49 1.24 18.92
C TYR A 94 -11.00 1.18 20.37
N PRO A 95 -11.19 2.24 21.18
CA PRO A 95 -10.84 2.22 22.58
C PRO A 95 -11.80 1.30 23.35
N GLY A 96 -11.32 0.17 23.86
CA GLY A 96 -12.12 -0.73 24.68
C GLY A 96 -11.28 -1.74 25.44
N ARG A 97 -11.52 -1.88 26.76
CA ARG A 97 -10.81 -2.85 27.62
C ARG A 97 -11.72 -3.90 28.29
N ARG A 98 -13.06 -3.78 28.21
CA ARG A 98 -13.95 -4.74 28.91
C ARG A 98 -15.35 -4.92 28.32
N HIS A 99 -16.02 -3.88 27.83
CA HIS A 99 -17.35 -3.98 27.22
C HIS A 99 -17.42 -3.17 25.92
N VAL A 100 -17.70 -3.85 24.81
CA VAL A 100 -17.98 -3.22 23.52
C VAL A 100 -19.43 -2.71 23.55
N PRO A 101 -19.70 -1.41 23.31
CA PRO A 101 -21.07 -0.91 23.26
C PRO A 101 -21.91 -1.67 22.22
N PRO A 102 -23.20 -1.95 22.49
CA PRO A 102 -24.05 -2.74 21.60
C PRO A 102 -24.09 -2.22 20.16
N GLY A 103 -24.14 -0.89 19.97
CA GLY A 103 -24.12 -0.29 18.63
C GLY A 103 -22.80 -0.52 17.88
N LEU A 104 -21.66 -0.46 18.57
CA LEU A 104 -20.36 -0.76 17.97
C LEU A 104 -20.24 -2.25 17.64
N LYS A 105 -20.76 -3.13 18.49
CA LYS A 105 -20.82 -4.56 18.20
C LYS A 105 -21.65 -4.83 16.94
N ALA A 106 -22.85 -4.25 16.84
CA ALA A 106 -23.69 -4.38 15.66
C ALA A 106 -23.00 -3.87 14.39
N PHE A 107 -22.25 -2.76 14.48
CA PHE A 107 -21.44 -2.26 13.37
C PHE A 107 -20.30 -3.20 12.99
N ILE A 108 -19.57 -3.74 13.96
CA ILE A 108 -18.49 -4.73 13.71
C ILE A 108 -19.07 -5.98 13.03
N ASP A 109 -20.21 -6.48 13.52
CA ASP A 109 -20.91 -7.63 12.93
C ASP A 109 -21.29 -7.34 11.46
N LEU A 110 -21.83 -6.15 11.17
CA LEU A 110 -22.14 -5.70 9.81
C LEU A 110 -20.90 -5.60 8.90
N VAL A 111 -19.78 -5.07 9.41
CA VAL A 111 -18.54 -4.96 8.62
C VAL A 111 -18.02 -6.34 8.23
N HIS A 112 -18.08 -7.33 9.14
CA HIS A 112 -17.69 -8.70 8.83
C HIS A 112 -18.61 -9.34 7.79
N GLU A 113 -19.92 -9.11 7.85
CA GLU A 113 -20.87 -9.60 6.84
C GLU A 113 -20.60 -9.02 5.44
N ILE A 114 -20.25 -7.73 5.36
CA ILE A 114 -19.93 -7.07 4.08
C ILE A 114 -18.60 -7.58 3.51
N GLN A 115 -17.60 -7.86 4.35
CA GLN A 115 -16.32 -8.41 3.87
C GLN A 115 -16.37 -9.88 3.46
N ALA A 116 -17.32 -10.65 3.98
CA ALA A 116 -17.49 -12.07 3.63
C ALA A 116 -18.23 -12.29 2.30
N ARG A 117 -18.78 -11.23 1.69
CA ARG A 117 -19.44 -11.22 0.38
C ARG A 117 -18.48 -10.77 -0.71
#